data_AF-A0A2V8QTM0-F1
#
_entry.id   AF-A0A2V8QTM0-F1
#
_cell.length_a   1.000
_cell.length_b   1.000
_cell.length_c   1.000
_cell.angle_alpha   90.00
_cell.angle_beta   90.00
_cell.angle_gamma   90.00
#
_symmetry.space_group_name_H-M   'P 1'
#
loop_
_entity.id
_entity.type
_entity.pdbx_description
1 polymer ?
#
loop_
_entity_poly.entity_id
_entity_poly.type
_entity_poly.pdbx_seq_one_letter_code
_entity_poly.pdbx_strand_id
1 'polypeptide(L)'
;RVPAHFCGITGLKPTTGSVPIAGHLPLATGTLSLGACIGPMAPRVADLALLFSVIADKPEAKFLDEAVNDLGEVRVAWYTDDGVSPVTNEVANAVRCAANILSGAGLTIIEGRPPTISDGARLWVELFSRVANEQIRLFYRGREQEAGPLVSSLLRSPYQGTFEEKVIAAETLATTVLERERLREELLRWMRQTPLIVAPVSATPAFAHGAARVDVNGESISVFRSCSYSRTVNVFGLPAAVVPVARTADGLPIGVQVIGRPHNEQGVLAAAAIIEQCAGFR
;
A
#
# COMPACT_ATOMS: atom_id res chain seq x y z
N ARG A 1 -4.19 3.51 -3.67
CA ARG A 1 -3.53 4.07 -2.46
C ARG A 1 -2.65 5.27 -2.79
N VAL A 2 -1.49 5.10 -3.43
CA VAL A 2 -0.59 6.23 -3.81
C VAL A 2 -1.32 7.39 -4.54
N PRO A 3 -2.10 7.16 -5.61
CA PRO A 3 -2.84 8.25 -6.25
C PRO A 3 -3.90 8.88 -5.34
N ALA A 4 -4.54 8.11 -4.46
CA ALA A 4 -5.51 8.64 -3.51
C ALA A 4 -4.85 9.64 -2.53
N HIS A 5 -3.65 9.32 -2.05
CA HIS A 5 -2.82 10.21 -1.24
C HIS A 5 -2.44 11.49 -1.99
N PHE A 6 -1.98 11.39 -3.25
CA PHE A 6 -1.60 12.56 -4.04
C PHE A 6 -2.77 13.43 -4.53
N CYS A 7 -3.96 12.85 -4.68
CA CYS A 7 -5.14 13.55 -5.17
C CYS A 7 -6.09 14.00 -4.06
N GLY A 8 -5.83 13.65 -2.80
CA GLY A 8 -6.69 14.04 -1.68
C GLY A 8 -8.06 13.37 -1.73
N ILE A 9 -8.11 12.10 -2.14
CA ILE A 9 -9.31 11.28 -2.07
C ILE A 9 -9.05 10.01 -1.28
N THR A 10 -10.10 9.27 -0.97
CA THR A 10 -9.98 7.99 -0.27
C THR A 10 -9.68 6.86 -1.26
N GLY A 11 -9.07 5.78 -0.78
CA GLY A 11 -8.92 4.58 -1.60
C GLY A 11 -8.64 3.32 -0.80
N LEU A 12 -9.29 2.21 -1.16
CA LEU A 12 -9.13 0.92 -0.51
C LEU A 12 -8.26 0.01 -1.37
N LYS A 13 -7.21 -0.54 -0.77
CA LYS A 13 -6.59 -1.78 -1.24
C LYS A 13 -7.14 -2.92 -0.39
N PRO A 14 -8.02 -3.79 -0.89
CA PRO A 14 -8.53 -4.89 -0.09
C PRO A 14 -7.46 -5.96 0.14
N THR A 15 -7.78 -6.94 0.97
CA THR A 15 -7.01 -8.17 1.12
C THR A 15 -6.86 -8.81 -0.26
N THR A 16 -5.66 -9.29 -0.57
CA THR A 16 -5.44 -10.01 -1.83
C THR A 16 -6.37 -11.21 -1.92
N GLY A 17 -7.14 -11.28 -3.00
CA GLY A 17 -8.14 -12.33 -3.21
C GLY A 17 -9.58 -11.97 -2.77
N SER A 18 -9.82 -10.87 -2.05
CA SER A 18 -11.18 -10.47 -1.66
C SER A 18 -12.05 -10.01 -2.84
N VAL A 19 -11.43 -9.48 -3.90
CA VAL A 19 -12.11 -9.00 -5.11
C VAL A 19 -11.65 -9.87 -6.29
N PRO A 20 -12.57 -10.43 -7.08
CA PRO A 20 -12.21 -11.18 -8.29
C PRO A 20 -11.37 -10.33 -9.25
N ILE A 21 -10.27 -10.90 -9.74
CA ILE A 21 -9.29 -10.18 -10.58
C ILE A 21 -9.41 -10.53 -12.07
N ALA A 22 -10.51 -11.17 -12.46
CA ALA A 22 -10.80 -11.52 -13.83
C ALA A 22 -10.80 -10.26 -14.72
N GLY A 23 -10.06 -10.30 -15.83
CA GLY A 23 -9.91 -9.17 -16.74
C GLY A 23 -8.85 -8.13 -16.35
N HIS A 24 -8.16 -8.27 -15.20
CA HIS A 24 -7.07 -7.38 -14.81
C HIS A 24 -5.86 -7.51 -15.74
N LEU A 25 -5.25 -6.38 -16.10
CA LEU A 25 -4.02 -6.32 -16.88
C LEU A 25 -2.96 -5.48 -16.13
N PRO A 26 -1.71 -5.98 -15.95
CA PRO A 26 -1.20 -7.30 -16.33
C PRO A 26 -1.93 -8.44 -15.59
N LEU A 27 -1.93 -9.66 -16.14
CA LEU A 27 -2.59 -10.78 -15.49
C LEU A 27 -1.98 -11.01 -14.09
N ALA A 28 -2.84 -11.19 -13.08
CA ALA A 28 -2.43 -11.51 -11.72
C ALA A 28 -1.97 -12.98 -11.61
N THR A 29 -0.82 -13.28 -12.20
CA THR A 29 -0.23 -14.62 -12.28
C THR A 29 1.21 -14.64 -11.76
N GLY A 30 1.77 -15.83 -11.55
CA GLY A 30 3.07 -16.02 -10.91
C GLY A 30 3.09 -15.36 -9.53
N THR A 31 4.20 -14.73 -9.16
CA THR A 31 4.30 -14.01 -7.89
C THR A 31 3.43 -12.76 -7.81
N LEU A 32 2.96 -12.18 -8.94
CA LEU A 32 2.04 -11.02 -8.86
C LEU A 32 0.72 -11.38 -8.19
N SER A 33 0.26 -12.63 -8.28
CA SER A 33 -0.98 -13.07 -7.62
C SER A 33 -0.92 -12.93 -6.09
N LEU A 34 0.28 -12.88 -5.49
CA LEU A 34 0.49 -12.74 -4.05
C LEU A 34 0.14 -11.34 -3.52
N GLY A 35 0.06 -10.34 -4.40
CA GLY A 35 -0.11 -8.93 -4.01
C GLY A 35 -0.98 -8.08 -4.94
N ALA A 36 -1.33 -8.56 -6.14
CA ALA A 36 -2.24 -7.89 -7.05
C ALA A 36 -3.67 -7.88 -6.51
N CYS A 37 -4.37 -6.76 -6.69
CA CYS A 37 -5.73 -6.57 -6.23
C CYS A 37 -6.38 -5.40 -6.95
N ILE A 38 -7.71 -5.46 -7.07
CA ILE A 38 -8.55 -4.34 -7.50
C ILE A 38 -9.23 -3.78 -6.25
N GLY A 39 -9.31 -2.45 -6.14
CA GLY A 39 -9.98 -1.82 -5.02
C GLY A 39 -10.51 -0.43 -5.39
N PRO A 40 -11.57 0.03 -4.71
CA PRO A 40 -12.25 1.28 -5.05
C PRO A 40 -11.44 2.51 -4.63
N MET A 41 -11.69 3.61 -5.35
CA MET A 41 -11.26 4.97 -5.00
C MET A 41 -12.50 5.86 -5.06
N ALA A 42 -12.72 6.66 -4.03
CA ALA A 42 -13.91 7.48 -3.91
C ALA A 42 -13.64 8.74 -3.08
N PRO A 43 -14.49 9.78 -3.15
CA PRO A 43 -14.33 10.97 -2.33
C PRO A 43 -14.46 10.71 -0.83
N ARG A 44 -15.23 9.70 -0.40
CA ARG A 44 -15.52 9.41 1.02
C ARG A 44 -15.29 7.95 1.39
N VAL A 45 -14.96 7.68 2.66
CA VAL A 45 -14.80 6.32 3.18
C VAL A 45 -16.10 5.52 3.10
N ALA A 46 -17.25 6.15 3.33
CA ALA A 46 -18.56 5.52 3.16
C ALA A 46 -18.78 5.00 1.72
N ASP A 47 -18.31 5.74 0.72
CA ASP A 47 -18.42 5.34 -0.68
C ASP A 47 -17.46 4.18 -1.00
N LEU A 48 -16.29 4.10 -0.33
CA LEU A 48 -15.41 2.93 -0.43
C LEU A 48 -16.08 1.68 0.11
N ALA A 49 -16.72 1.78 1.28
CA ALA A 49 -17.42 0.65 1.91
C ALA A 49 -18.55 0.13 1.02
N LEU A 50 -19.35 1.03 0.44
CA LEU A 50 -20.39 0.68 -0.52
C LEU A 50 -19.83 0.04 -1.79
N LEU A 51 -18.81 0.62 -2.41
CA LEU A 51 -18.23 0.03 -3.62
C LEU A 51 -17.59 -1.33 -3.34
N PHE A 52 -16.92 -1.48 -2.20
CA PHE A 52 -16.33 -2.75 -1.80
C PHE A 52 -17.39 -3.83 -1.58
N SER A 53 -18.53 -3.51 -0.97
CA SER A 53 -19.61 -4.49 -0.75
C SER A 53 -20.22 -5.01 -2.06
N VAL A 54 -20.10 -4.25 -3.15
CA VAL A 54 -20.56 -4.65 -4.49
C VAL A 54 -19.54 -5.52 -5.22
N ILE A 55 -18.25 -5.18 -5.14
CA ILE A 55 -17.20 -5.83 -5.95
C ILE A 55 -16.51 -7.01 -5.24
N ALA A 56 -16.62 -7.12 -3.92
CA ALA A 56 -16.04 -8.22 -3.17
C ALA A 56 -16.77 -9.54 -3.47
N ASP A 57 -16.01 -10.63 -3.55
CA ASP A 57 -16.58 -11.98 -3.75
C ASP A 57 -17.41 -12.43 -2.55
N LYS A 58 -16.95 -12.04 -1.35
CA LYS A 58 -17.58 -12.34 -0.06
C LYS A 58 -17.64 -11.06 0.77
N PRO A 59 -18.58 -10.14 0.46
CA PRO A 59 -18.69 -8.90 1.21
C PRO A 59 -19.09 -9.20 2.65
N GLU A 60 -18.53 -8.44 3.59
CA GLU A 60 -18.96 -8.51 4.98
C GLU A 60 -20.36 -7.91 5.13
N ALA A 61 -21.17 -8.48 6.04
CA ALA A 61 -22.60 -8.15 6.14
C ALA A 61 -22.90 -6.85 6.92
N LYS A 62 -21.93 -6.30 7.66
CA LYS A 62 -22.18 -5.13 8.52
C LYS A 62 -22.04 -3.81 7.77
N PHE A 63 -22.86 -2.85 8.15
CA PHE A 63 -22.75 -1.48 7.68
C PHE A 63 -21.56 -0.76 8.34
N LEU A 64 -21.09 0.32 7.69
CA LEU A 64 -19.93 1.07 8.19
C LEU A 64 -20.15 1.65 9.59
N ASP A 65 -21.34 2.20 9.85
CA ASP A 65 -21.66 2.80 11.16
C ASP A 65 -21.65 1.74 12.28
N GLU A 66 -22.12 0.52 11.99
CA GLU A 66 -22.03 -0.61 12.91
C GLU A 66 -20.56 -0.99 13.17
N ALA A 67 -19.74 -1.05 12.12
CA ALA A 67 -18.32 -1.36 12.23
C ALA A 67 -17.55 -0.30 13.04
N VAL A 68 -17.94 0.99 12.95
CA VAL A 68 -17.38 2.07 13.77
C VAL A 68 -17.73 1.89 15.25
N ASN A 69 -18.98 1.56 15.56
CA ASN A 69 -19.42 1.32 16.94
C ASN A 69 -18.77 0.07 17.55
N ASP A 70 -18.49 -0.95 16.72
CA ASP A 70 -17.93 -2.23 17.15
C ASP A 70 -16.40 -2.23 17.31
N LEU A 71 -15.69 -1.17 16.91
CA LEU A 71 -14.22 -1.10 16.99
C LEU A 71 -13.71 -1.27 18.43
N GLY A 72 -14.45 -0.77 19.43
CA GLY A 72 -14.11 -0.92 20.85
C GLY A 72 -12.66 -0.51 21.20
N GLU A 73 -12.09 -1.15 22.23
CA GLU A 73 -10.70 -0.95 22.65
C GLU A 73 -9.72 -1.74 21.76
N VAL A 74 -9.58 -1.33 20.50
CA VAL A 74 -8.60 -1.89 19.57
C VAL A 74 -7.24 -1.20 19.70
N ARG A 75 -6.18 -2.02 19.67
CA ARG A 75 -4.79 -1.55 19.62
C ARG A 75 -4.40 -1.16 18.19
N VAL A 76 -3.85 0.04 18.04
CA VAL A 76 -3.39 0.58 16.77
C VAL A 76 -1.92 0.97 16.91
N ALA A 77 -1.05 0.37 16.11
CA ALA A 77 0.31 0.87 15.99
C ALA A 77 0.38 2.04 15.02
N TRP A 78 1.33 2.94 15.20
CA TRP A 78 1.68 3.91 14.17
C TRP A 78 3.18 4.11 14.09
N TYR A 79 3.65 4.47 12.89
CA TYR A 79 5.06 4.76 12.64
C TYR A 79 5.20 5.70 11.45
N THR A 80 6.30 6.45 11.41
CA THR A 80 6.65 7.34 10.30
C THR A 80 7.90 6.90 9.54
N ASP A 81 8.74 6.07 10.13
CA ASP A 81 9.93 5.50 9.51
C ASP A 81 9.74 3.99 9.28
N ASP A 82 9.74 3.56 8.03
CA ASP A 82 9.65 2.14 7.67
C ASP A 82 11.01 1.42 7.69
N GLY A 83 12.11 2.12 7.98
CA GLY A 83 13.48 1.63 7.93
C GLY A 83 14.09 1.60 6.53
N VAL A 84 13.35 2.09 5.52
CA VAL A 84 13.75 2.12 4.12
C VAL A 84 13.80 3.55 3.61
N SER A 85 12.79 4.37 3.91
CA SER A 85 12.69 5.75 3.46
C SER A 85 12.38 6.66 4.65
N PRO A 86 13.01 7.84 4.75
CA PRO A 86 12.49 8.88 5.62
C PRO A 86 11.15 9.41 5.10
N VAL A 87 10.46 10.22 5.90
CA VAL A 87 9.31 11.05 5.47
C VAL A 87 9.57 12.52 5.72
N THR A 88 8.89 13.37 4.94
CA THR A 88 8.79 14.81 5.19
C THR A 88 8.09 15.08 6.52
N ASN A 89 8.39 16.24 7.13
CA ASN A 89 7.80 16.63 8.41
C ASN A 89 6.27 16.73 8.33
N GLU A 90 5.74 17.21 7.21
CA GLU A 90 4.31 17.33 6.95
C GLU A 90 3.63 15.95 6.92
N VAL A 91 4.25 14.96 6.28
CA VAL A 91 3.74 13.59 6.25
C VAL A 91 3.82 12.95 7.64
N ALA A 92 4.93 13.15 8.38
CA ALA A 92 5.05 12.65 9.75
C ALA A 92 3.97 13.24 10.67
N ASN A 93 3.70 14.55 10.54
CA ASN A 93 2.67 15.24 11.31
C ASN A 93 1.26 14.76 10.95
N ALA A 94 0.97 14.49 9.68
CA ALA A 94 -0.28 13.90 9.23
C ALA A 94 -0.55 12.52 9.86
N VAL A 95 0.46 11.66 9.90
CA VAL A 95 0.35 10.33 10.55
C VAL A 95 0.12 10.47 12.05
N ARG A 96 0.86 11.36 12.73
CA ARG A 96 0.67 11.62 14.16
C ARG A 96 -0.73 12.19 14.46
N CYS A 97 -1.24 13.07 13.59
CA CYS A 97 -2.60 13.60 13.69
C CYS A 97 -3.64 12.48 13.61
N ALA A 98 -3.52 11.57 12.64
CA ALA A 98 -4.42 10.43 12.51
C ALA A 98 -4.36 9.50 13.75
N ALA A 99 -3.17 9.23 14.28
CA ALA A 99 -3.01 8.47 15.52
C ALA A 99 -3.69 9.15 16.72
N ASN A 100 -3.54 10.48 16.86
CA ASN A 100 -4.18 11.26 17.92
C ASN A 100 -5.72 11.27 17.79
N ILE A 101 -6.26 11.35 16.56
CA ILE A 101 -7.70 11.24 16.32
C ILE A 101 -8.23 9.90 16.82
N LEU A 102 -7.55 8.79 16.46
CA LEU A 102 -7.95 7.47 16.92
C LEU A 102 -7.82 7.31 18.45
N SER A 103 -6.79 7.90 19.06
CA SER A 103 -6.65 7.98 20.52
C SER A 103 -7.86 8.66 21.17
N GLY A 104 -8.26 9.83 20.63
CA GLY A 104 -9.42 10.59 21.12
C GLY A 104 -10.75 9.85 20.94
N ALA A 105 -10.82 8.91 19.99
CA ALA A 105 -11.96 8.02 19.79
C ALA A 105 -11.94 6.75 20.68
N GLY A 106 -10.96 6.63 21.59
CA GLY A 106 -10.88 5.53 22.56
C GLY A 106 -10.04 4.33 22.15
N LEU A 107 -9.32 4.39 21.02
CA LEU A 107 -8.43 3.30 20.61
C LEU A 107 -7.08 3.39 21.33
N THR A 108 -6.47 2.24 21.62
CA THR A 108 -5.15 2.20 22.27
C THR A 108 -4.04 2.40 21.25
N ILE A 109 -3.36 3.55 21.31
CA ILE A 109 -2.31 3.92 20.36
C ILE A 109 -0.93 3.51 20.84
N ILE A 110 -0.14 2.90 19.95
CA ILE A 110 1.22 2.43 20.22
C ILE A 110 2.15 3.02 19.17
N GLU A 111 3.07 3.87 19.57
CA GLU A 111 4.14 4.31 18.67
C GLU A 111 5.16 3.17 18.52
N GLY A 112 5.40 2.73 17.28
CA GLY A 112 6.37 1.68 17.01
C GLY A 112 6.20 1.04 15.64
N ARG A 113 7.33 0.84 14.96
CA ARG A 113 7.38 0.11 13.69
C ARG A 113 7.06 -1.37 13.95
N PRO A 114 6.04 -1.95 13.27
CA PRO A 114 5.79 -3.38 13.33
C PRO A 114 6.99 -4.21 12.83
N PRO A 115 7.14 -5.47 13.27
CA PRO A 115 8.20 -6.33 12.78
C PRO A 115 8.10 -6.52 11.25
N THR A 116 9.24 -6.81 10.62
CA THR A 116 9.36 -7.16 9.19
C THR A 116 8.91 -6.10 8.17
N ILE A 117 8.48 -4.90 8.60
CA ILE A 117 8.00 -3.87 7.67
C ILE A 117 9.09 -3.40 6.71
N SER A 118 10.33 -3.29 7.21
CA SER A 118 11.50 -2.83 6.45
C SER A 118 11.87 -3.76 5.29
N ASP A 119 11.52 -5.05 5.38
CA ASP A 119 11.79 -6.03 4.33
C ASP A 119 10.86 -5.89 3.12
N GLY A 120 9.66 -5.33 3.33
CA GLY A 120 8.61 -5.33 2.31
C GLY A 120 8.99 -4.58 1.04
N ALA A 121 9.79 -3.51 1.12
CA ALA A 121 10.21 -2.77 -0.06
C ALA A 121 11.16 -3.57 -0.97
N ARG A 122 12.07 -4.36 -0.36
CA ARG A 122 12.98 -5.27 -1.06
C ARG A 122 12.21 -6.45 -1.66
N LEU A 123 11.42 -7.14 -0.83
CA LEU A 123 10.61 -8.28 -1.27
C LEU A 123 9.69 -7.92 -2.44
N TRP A 124 9.11 -6.71 -2.43
CA TRP A 124 8.26 -6.25 -3.54
C TRP A 124 9.02 -6.22 -4.86
N VAL A 125 10.26 -5.74 -4.85
CA VAL A 125 11.10 -5.66 -6.06
C VAL A 125 11.48 -7.05 -6.53
N GLU A 126 11.95 -7.90 -5.63
CA GLU A 126 12.39 -9.27 -5.93
C GLU A 126 11.25 -10.16 -6.42
N LEU A 127 10.05 -10.04 -5.82
CA LEU A 127 8.90 -10.86 -6.19
C LEU A 127 8.17 -10.30 -7.41
N PHE A 128 7.85 -9.00 -7.45
CA PHE A 128 6.84 -8.49 -8.39
C PHE A 128 7.42 -7.85 -9.63
N SER A 129 8.53 -7.09 -9.52
CA SER A 129 9.06 -6.32 -10.66
C SER A 129 9.37 -7.20 -11.85
N ARG A 130 10.00 -8.37 -11.63
CA ARG A 130 10.39 -9.25 -12.73
C ARG A 130 9.19 -9.81 -13.48
N VAL A 131 8.20 -10.34 -12.76
CA VAL A 131 6.99 -10.90 -13.38
C VAL A 131 6.17 -9.82 -14.09
N ALA A 132 6.03 -8.63 -13.50
CA ALA A 132 5.37 -7.50 -14.15
C ALA A 132 6.09 -7.08 -15.44
N ASN A 133 7.41 -6.96 -15.39
CA ASN A 133 8.21 -6.55 -16.54
C ASN A 133 8.15 -7.57 -17.68
N GLU A 134 8.22 -8.87 -17.38
CA GLU A 134 8.07 -9.92 -18.40
C GLU A 134 6.68 -9.91 -19.03
N GLN A 135 5.62 -9.68 -18.26
CA GLN A 135 4.28 -9.53 -18.83
C GLN A 135 4.15 -8.30 -19.74
N ILE A 136 4.77 -7.18 -19.37
CA ILE A 136 4.82 -5.99 -20.23
C ILE A 136 5.57 -6.32 -21.54
N ARG A 137 6.70 -7.04 -21.48
CA ARG A 137 7.41 -7.48 -22.69
C ARG A 137 6.56 -8.36 -23.57
N LEU A 138 5.86 -9.34 -22.99
CA LEU A 138 4.96 -10.23 -23.73
C LEU A 138 3.81 -9.45 -24.37
N PHE A 139 3.25 -8.46 -23.66
CA PHE A 139 2.17 -7.62 -24.17
C PHE A 139 2.60 -6.76 -25.37
N TYR A 140 3.81 -6.21 -25.35
CA TYR A 140 4.34 -5.35 -26.42
C TYR A 140 5.08 -6.12 -27.52
N ARG A 141 5.13 -7.46 -27.48
CA ARG A 141 5.89 -8.27 -28.44
C ARG A 141 5.43 -8.02 -29.88
N GLY A 142 6.32 -7.53 -30.75
CA GLY A 142 6.02 -7.17 -32.14
C GLY A 142 5.30 -5.82 -32.31
N ARG A 143 5.07 -5.09 -31.20
CA ARG A 143 4.42 -3.77 -31.11
C ARG A 143 5.25 -2.81 -30.26
N GLU A 144 6.56 -3.05 -30.13
CA GLU A 144 7.44 -2.30 -29.22
C GLU A 144 7.46 -0.80 -29.53
N GLN A 145 7.28 -0.43 -30.80
CA GLN A 145 7.16 0.95 -31.30
C GLN A 145 5.95 1.71 -30.75
N GLU A 146 4.94 1.03 -30.22
CA GLU A 146 3.75 1.67 -29.63
C GLU A 146 3.98 2.06 -28.16
N ALA A 147 5.08 1.61 -27.55
CA ALA A 147 5.37 1.85 -26.15
C ALA A 147 5.79 3.31 -25.89
N GLY A 148 5.10 3.96 -24.95
CA GLY A 148 5.53 5.26 -24.42
C GLY A 148 6.92 5.22 -23.77
N PRO A 149 7.54 6.38 -23.47
CA PRO A 149 8.96 6.47 -23.10
C PRO A 149 9.38 5.58 -21.92
N LEU A 150 8.56 5.51 -20.87
CA LEU A 150 8.83 4.69 -19.68
C LEU A 150 8.90 3.19 -20.02
N VAL A 151 7.91 2.70 -20.79
CA VAL A 151 7.84 1.30 -21.20
C VAL A 151 8.92 0.99 -22.23
N SER A 152 9.17 1.90 -23.18
CA SER A 152 10.26 1.79 -24.15
C SER A 152 11.62 1.58 -23.45
N SER A 153 11.90 2.32 -22.37
CA SER A 153 13.14 2.13 -21.59
C SER A 153 13.22 0.75 -20.96
N LEU A 154 12.12 0.24 -20.41
CA LEU A 154 12.03 -1.12 -19.88
C LEU A 154 12.27 -2.18 -20.97
N LEU A 155 11.59 -2.05 -22.12
CA LEU A 155 11.67 -3.00 -23.23
C LEU A 155 13.09 -3.10 -23.81
N ARG A 156 13.82 -1.98 -23.87
CA ARG A 156 15.20 -1.92 -24.39
C ARG A 156 16.23 -2.65 -23.53
N SER A 157 15.94 -2.93 -22.26
CA SER A 157 16.83 -3.72 -21.40
C SER A 157 16.60 -5.21 -21.71
N PRO A 158 17.45 -5.92 -22.48
CA PRO A 158 17.22 -7.32 -22.77
C PRO A 158 17.63 -8.13 -21.53
N TYR A 159 16.75 -8.98 -21.00
CA TYR A 159 17.19 -9.99 -20.05
C TYR A 159 17.83 -11.15 -20.83
N GLN A 160 19.09 -10.97 -21.21
CA GLN A 160 19.94 -11.99 -21.84
C GLN A 160 20.97 -12.51 -20.84
N GLY A 161 20.50 -13.00 -19.69
CA GLY A 161 21.40 -13.63 -18.74
C GLY A 161 21.94 -14.97 -19.25
N THR A 162 23.12 -15.36 -18.79
CA THR A 162 23.70 -16.71 -18.98
C THR A 162 22.79 -17.77 -18.36
N PHE A 163 23.04 -19.05 -18.65
CA PHE A 163 22.32 -20.14 -18.00
C PHE A 163 22.47 -20.09 -16.47
N GLU A 164 23.69 -19.85 -15.98
CA GLU A 164 24.01 -19.73 -14.56
C GLU A 164 23.25 -18.57 -13.90
N GLU A 165 23.23 -17.38 -14.53
CA GLU A 165 22.47 -16.23 -14.03
C GLU A 165 20.96 -16.50 -13.97
N LYS A 166 20.43 -17.27 -14.92
CA LYS A 166 19.03 -17.68 -14.90
C LYS A 166 18.73 -18.65 -13.75
N VAL A 167 19.63 -19.60 -13.48
CA VAL A 167 19.52 -20.54 -12.35
C VAL A 167 19.54 -19.78 -11.03
N ILE A 168 20.55 -18.92 -10.82
CA ILE A 168 20.66 -18.08 -9.61
C ILE A 168 19.39 -17.27 -9.40
N ALA A 169 18.87 -16.66 -10.46
CA ALA A 169 17.68 -15.82 -10.35
C ALA A 169 16.39 -16.63 -10.09
N ALA A 170 16.33 -17.89 -10.49
CA ALA A 170 15.23 -18.80 -10.15
C ALA A 170 15.33 -19.29 -8.70
N GLU A 171 16.53 -19.66 -8.23
CA GLU A 171 16.78 -20.03 -6.84
C GLU A 171 16.51 -18.86 -5.89
N THR A 172 16.96 -17.66 -6.25
CA THR A 172 16.65 -16.41 -5.52
C THR A 172 15.15 -16.21 -5.41
N LEU A 173 14.39 -16.37 -6.51
CA LEU A 173 12.93 -16.23 -6.45
C LEU A 173 12.30 -17.25 -5.50
N ALA A 174 12.76 -18.50 -5.53
CA ALA A 174 12.26 -19.55 -4.65
C ALA A 174 12.54 -19.23 -3.17
N THR A 175 13.75 -18.79 -2.83
CA THR A 175 14.11 -18.42 -1.45
C THR A 175 13.38 -17.15 -1.00
N THR A 176 13.20 -16.15 -1.86
CA THR A 176 12.41 -14.94 -1.55
C THR A 176 10.95 -15.27 -1.26
N VAL A 177 10.34 -16.25 -1.95
CA VAL A 177 8.96 -16.69 -1.65
C VAL A 177 8.89 -17.32 -0.25
N LEU A 178 9.84 -18.19 0.10
CA LEU A 178 9.91 -18.78 1.44
C LEU A 178 10.13 -17.73 2.53
N GLU A 179 11.02 -16.78 2.28
CA GLU A 179 11.28 -15.65 3.18
C GLU A 179 10.02 -14.81 3.40
N ARG A 180 9.29 -14.50 2.32
CA ARG A 180 8.04 -13.76 2.37
C ARG A 180 7.00 -14.45 3.25
N GLU A 181 6.83 -15.78 3.15
CA GLU A 181 5.88 -16.50 4.01
C GLU A 181 6.28 -16.43 5.49
N ARG A 182 7.56 -16.63 5.80
CA ARG A 182 8.09 -16.53 7.18
C ARG A 182 7.84 -15.16 7.79
N LEU A 183 8.21 -14.10 7.06
CA LEU A 183 8.05 -12.71 7.52
C LEU A 183 6.58 -12.32 7.62
N ARG A 184 5.75 -12.78 6.68
CA ARG A 184 4.29 -12.61 6.75
C ARG A 184 3.73 -13.23 8.02
N GLU A 185 4.10 -14.47 8.34
CA GLU A 185 3.60 -15.15 9.53
C GLU A 185 4.01 -14.40 10.81
N GLU A 186 5.25 -13.92 10.87
CA GLU A 186 5.76 -13.11 11.98
C GLU A 186 4.93 -11.83 12.18
N LEU A 187 4.71 -11.07 11.11
CA LEU A 187 3.86 -9.87 11.16
C LEU A 187 2.43 -10.22 11.57
N LEU A 188 1.81 -11.24 10.97
CA LEU A 188 0.43 -11.63 11.30
C LEU A 188 0.28 -12.16 12.72
N ARG A 189 1.32 -12.78 13.28
CA ARG A 189 1.40 -13.21 14.68
C ARG A 189 1.39 -12.00 15.60
N TRP A 190 2.23 -11.01 15.32
CA TRP A 190 2.26 -9.74 16.05
C TRP A 190 0.93 -8.97 15.94
N MET A 191 0.33 -8.94 14.75
CA MET A 191 -0.97 -8.28 14.51
C MET A 191 -2.15 -8.95 15.23
N ARG A 192 -1.97 -10.10 15.91
CA ARG A 192 -3.03 -10.63 16.79
C ARG A 192 -3.27 -9.73 18.00
N GLN A 193 -2.22 -9.05 18.47
CA GLN A 193 -2.29 -8.12 19.59
C GLN A 193 -2.50 -6.67 19.12
N THR A 194 -2.10 -6.35 17.90
CA THR A 194 -2.20 -5.00 17.32
C THR A 194 -2.79 -5.11 15.90
N PRO A 195 -4.12 -5.24 15.76
CA PRO A 195 -4.74 -5.62 14.49
C PRO A 195 -4.77 -4.50 13.45
N LEU A 196 -4.53 -3.24 13.86
CA LEU A 196 -4.50 -2.09 12.99
C LEU A 196 -3.16 -1.35 13.07
N ILE A 197 -2.76 -0.76 11.95
CA ILE A 197 -1.55 0.04 11.82
C ILE A 197 -1.87 1.33 11.05
N VAL A 198 -1.39 2.48 11.50
CA VAL A 198 -1.43 3.76 10.77
C VAL A 198 -0.03 4.10 10.28
N ALA A 199 0.10 4.41 9.00
CA ALA A 199 1.39 4.68 8.36
C ALA A 199 1.28 5.71 7.23
N PRO A 200 2.40 6.31 6.79
CA PRO A 200 2.47 7.06 5.54
C PRO A 200 2.05 6.21 4.35
N VAL A 201 1.48 6.82 3.32
CA VAL A 201 1.27 6.16 2.01
C VAL A 201 2.53 6.24 1.15
N SER A 202 3.20 7.39 1.24
CA SER A 202 4.41 7.83 0.54
C SER A 202 5.22 8.72 1.48
N ALA A 203 6.54 8.86 1.23
CA ALA A 203 7.44 9.71 2.00
C ALA A 203 7.15 11.23 1.87
N THR A 204 6.54 11.61 0.75
CA THR A 204 6.27 13.01 0.40
C THR A 204 4.84 13.19 -0.07
N PRO A 205 4.30 14.42 -0.02
CA PRO A 205 3.16 14.84 -0.84
C PRO A 205 3.46 14.70 -2.34
N ALA A 206 2.50 15.09 -3.18
CA ALA A 206 2.66 15.08 -4.63
C ALA A 206 3.88 15.91 -5.07
N PHE A 207 4.61 15.40 -6.05
CA PHE A 207 5.79 16.05 -6.63
C PHE A 207 5.54 16.39 -8.09
N ALA A 208 6.39 17.25 -8.67
CA ALA A 208 6.26 17.70 -10.04
C ALA A 208 6.32 16.53 -11.04
N HIS A 209 5.49 16.60 -12.08
CA HIS A 209 5.47 15.60 -13.15
C HIS A 209 6.86 15.48 -13.81
N GLY A 210 7.29 14.25 -14.07
CA GLY A 210 8.62 13.97 -14.65
C GLY A 210 9.77 13.93 -13.65
N ALA A 211 9.53 14.21 -12.36
CA ALA A 211 10.55 14.05 -11.33
C ALA A 211 10.98 12.58 -11.20
N ALA A 212 12.28 12.33 -11.22
CA ALA A 212 12.87 11.01 -10.93
C ALA A 212 13.24 10.85 -9.44
N ARG A 213 13.40 11.97 -8.75
CA ARG A 213 13.82 12.05 -7.35
C ARG A 213 13.02 13.11 -6.60
N VAL A 214 12.93 12.95 -5.29
CA VAL A 214 12.33 13.90 -4.36
C VAL A 214 13.29 14.16 -3.20
N ASP A 215 13.23 15.35 -2.64
CA ASP A 215 13.92 15.67 -1.39
C ASP A 215 13.03 15.29 -0.20
N VAL A 216 13.62 14.64 0.79
CA VAL A 216 12.97 14.30 2.05
C VAL A 216 13.86 14.76 3.18
N ASN A 217 13.60 15.96 3.69
CA ASN A 217 14.37 16.59 4.76
C ASN A 217 15.89 16.64 4.45
N GLY A 218 16.26 16.98 3.22
CA GLY A 218 17.66 17.05 2.75
C GLY A 218 18.23 15.75 2.21
N GLU A 219 17.48 14.63 2.29
CA GLU A 219 17.85 13.38 1.63
C GLU A 219 17.17 13.27 0.27
N SER A 220 17.96 13.32 -0.82
CA SER A 220 17.43 13.04 -2.15
C SER A 220 17.21 11.54 -2.32
N ILE A 221 15.98 11.11 -2.58
CA ILE A 221 15.61 9.70 -2.81
C ILE A 221 14.86 9.55 -4.14
N SER A 222 14.82 8.34 -4.72
CA SER A 222 14.02 8.13 -5.95
C SER A 222 12.52 8.19 -5.65
N VAL A 223 11.73 8.67 -6.62
CA VAL A 223 10.24 8.63 -6.53
C VAL A 223 9.70 7.21 -6.37
N PHE A 224 10.48 6.23 -6.82
CA PHE A 224 10.16 4.85 -6.56
C PHE A 224 10.31 4.58 -5.06
N ARG A 225 11.50 4.81 -4.47
CA ARG A 225 11.79 4.58 -3.04
C ARG A 225 10.80 5.29 -2.12
N SER A 226 10.38 6.52 -2.43
CA SER A 226 9.40 7.25 -1.61
C SER A 226 8.07 6.50 -1.39
N CYS A 227 7.71 5.57 -2.27
CA CYS A 227 6.51 4.75 -2.14
C CYS A 227 6.72 3.42 -1.38
N SER A 228 7.82 3.24 -0.64
CA SER A 228 8.16 1.99 0.09
C SER A 228 7.05 1.53 1.05
N TYR A 229 6.44 2.46 1.80
CA TYR A 229 5.35 2.19 2.75
C TYR A 229 4.15 1.45 2.15
N SER A 230 3.82 1.74 0.89
CA SER A 230 2.71 1.05 0.22
C SER A 230 3.07 -0.38 -0.17
N ARG A 231 4.34 -0.67 -0.45
CA ARG A 231 4.77 -1.96 -1.00
C ARG A 231 4.63 -3.12 -0.04
N THR A 232 4.98 -2.91 1.23
CA THR A 232 4.89 -3.94 2.28
C THR A 232 3.47 -4.50 2.39
N VAL A 233 2.46 -3.63 2.27
CA VAL A 233 1.04 -4.01 2.27
C VAL A 233 0.67 -4.91 1.07
N ASN A 234 1.29 -4.68 -0.11
CA ASN A 234 1.10 -5.57 -1.27
C ASN A 234 1.81 -6.91 -1.06
N VAL A 235 3.07 -6.89 -0.63
CA VAL A 235 3.86 -8.12 -0.43
C VAL A 235 3.17 -9.06 0.51
N PHE A 236 2.64 -8.54 1.61
CA PHE A 236 1.88 -9.31 2.58
C PHE A 236 0.38 -9.29 2.30
N GLY A 237 -0.12 -8.93 1.12
CA GLY A 237 -1.54 -9.03 0.78
C GLY A 237 -2.54 -8.49 1.83
N LEU A 238 -2.16 -7.45 2.58
CA LEU A 238 -2.95 -6.90 3.69
C LEU A 238 -4.00 -5.91 3.15
N PRO A 239 -5.17 -5.74 3.77
CA PRO A 239 -6.06 -4.64 3.45
C PRO A 239 -5.50 -3.30 3.96
N ALA A 240 -5.72 -2.23 3.22
CA ALA A 240 -5.40 -0.88 3.66
C ALA A 240 -6.30 0.19 3.02
N ALA A 241 -6.87 1.09 3.82
CA ALA A 241 -7.63 2.26 3.37
C ALA A 241 -6.79 3.52 3.49
N VAL A 242 -6.82 4.37 2.47
CA VAL A 242 -6.23 5.71 2.47
C VAL A 242 -7.31 6.73 2.79
N VAL A 243 -6.99 7.64 3.70
CA VAL A 243 -7.84 8.76 4.10
C VAL A 243 -7.02 10.05 4.10
N PRO A 244 -7.46 11.12 3.40
CA PRO A 244 -6.86 12.45 3.48
C PRO A 244 -7.00 13.04 4.88
N VAL A 245 -5.93 13.64 5.42
CA VAL A 245 -5.93 14.20 6.79
C VAL A 245 -5.40 15.62 6.90
N ALA A 246 -4.59 16.07 5.92
CA ALA A 246 -3.96 17.38 5.97
C ALA A 246 -3.67 17.91 4.57
N ARG A 247 -3.30 19.19 4.51
CA ARG A 247 -2.71 19.83 3.34
C ARG A 247 -1.34 20.40 3.70
N THR A 248 -0.42 20.46 2.75
CA THR A 248 0.79 21.26 2.87
C THR A 248 0.44 22.75 2.90
N ALA A 249 1.41 23.60 3.23
CA ALA A 249 1.25 25.05 3.13
C ALA A 249 0.85 25.50 1.71
N ASP A 250 1.35 24.82 0.67
CA ASP A 250 1.01 25.07 -0.73
C ASP A 250 -0.29 24.37 -1.19
N GLY A 251 -1.05 23.79 -0.27
CA GLY A 251 -2.38 23.22 -0.53
C GLY A 251 -2.37 21.78 -1.06
N LEU A 252 -1.21 21.12 -1.19
CA LEU A 252 -1.12 19.74 -1.65
C LEU A 252 -1.70 18.78 -0.60
N PRO A 253 -2.54 17.81 -0.98
CA PRO A 253 -3.15 16.89 -0.04
C PRO A 253 -2.12 15.91 0.56
N ILE A 254 -2.42 15.46 1.78
CA ILE A 254 -1.66 14.44 2.49
C ILE A 254 -2.64 13.41 3.04
N GLY A 255 -2.60 12.20 2.47
CA GLY A 255 -3.31 11.03 2.99
C GLY A 255 -2.44 10.13 3.86
N VAL A 256 -3.05 9.48 4.84
CA VAL A 256 -2.46 8.37 5.62
C VAL A 256 -3.12 7.06 5.21
N GLN A 257 -2.48 5.93 5.49
CA GLN A 257 -3.11 4.62 5.36
C GLN A 257 -3.36 3.96 6.71
N VAL A 258 -4.55 3.41 6.86
CA VAL A 258 -4.91 2.44 7.89
C VAL A 258 -4.76 1.05 7.29
N ILE A 259 -3.97 0.18 7.91
CA ILE A 259 -3.66 -1.17 7.45
C ILE A 259 -4.21 -2.16 8.47
N GLY A 260 -4.83 -3.23 8.00
CA GLY A 260 -5.43 -4.25 8.87
C GLY A 260 -4.88 -5.66 8.63
N ARG A 261 -5.33 -6.59 9.47
CA ARG A 261 -5.17 -8.03 9.23
C ARG A 261 -5.92 -8.44 7.94
N PRO A 262 -5.48 -9.50 7.25
CA PRO A 262 -6.26 -10.10 6.15
C PRO A 262 -7.71 -10.34 6.56
N HIS A 263 -8.65 -9.97 5.69
CA HIS A 263 -10.09 -10.09 5.86
C HIS A 263 -10.67 -9.26 7.01
N ASN A 264 -10.00 -8.17 7.40
CA ASN A 264 -10.52 -7.17 8.35
C ASN A 264 -10.71 -5.81 7.66
N GLU A 265 -11.28 -5.82 6.46
CA GLU A 265 -11.60 -4.61 5.70
C GLU A 265 -12.58 -3.72 6.49
N GLN A 266 -13.53 -4.31 7.22
CA GLN A 266 -14.44 -3.55 8.08
C GLN A 266 -13.70 -2.73 9.15
N GLY A 267 -12.80 -3.34 9.92
CA GLY A 267 -12.04 -2.60 10.94
C GLY A 267 -11.13 -1.52 10.34
N VAL A 268 -10.59 -1.77 9.15
CA VAL A 268 -9.80 -0.78 8.40
C VAL A 268 -10.65 0.41 7.95
N LEU A 269 -11.82 0.14 7.37
CA LEU A 269 -12.75 1.18 6.90
C LEU A 269 -13.34 1.96 8.08
N ALA A 270 -13.68 1.29 9.18
CA ALA A 270 -14.21 1.92 10.37
C ALA A 270 -13.19 2.90 10.99
N ALA A 271 -11.92 2.50 11.14
CA ALA A 271 -10.88 3.39 11.64
C ALA A 271 -10.59 4.54 10.65
N ALA A 272 -10.63 4.28 9.34
CA ALA A 272 -10.52 5.33 8.34
C ALA A 272 -11.69 6.32 8.40
N ALA A 273 -12.91 5.87 8.69
CA ALA A 273 -14.10 6.72 8.82
C ALA A 273 -14.01 7.65 10.04
N ILE A 274 -13.52 7.15 11.18
CA ILE A 274 -13.22 7.98 12.37
C ILE A 274 -12.21 9.07 12.01
N ILE A 275 -11.15 8.72 11.28
CA ILE A 275 -10.15 9.69 10.84
C ILE A 275 -10.77 10.73 9.90
N GLU A 276 -11.53 10.30 8.89
CA GLU A 276 -12.19 11.19 7.93
C GLU A 276 -13.10 12.22 8.62
N GLN A 277 -13.94 11.76 9.55
CA GLN A 277 -14.91 12.59 10.25
C GLN A 277 -14.24 13.67 11.11
N CYS A 278 -13.17 13.31 11.84
CA CYS A 278 -12.50 14.22 12.76
C CYS A 278 -11.44 15.10 12.10
N ALA A 279 -10.79 14.64 11.03
CA ALA A 279 -9.80 15.44 10.30
C ALA A 279 -10.44 16.62 9.55
N GLY A 280 -11.73 16.50 9.19
CA GLY A 280 -12.47 17.59 8.54
C GLY A 280 -11.91 18.00 7.18
N PHE A 281 -11.14 17.12 6.53
CA PHE A 281 -10.55 17.36 5.22
C PHE A 281 -11.67 17.53 4.17
N ARG A 282 -11.72 18.70 3.52
CA ARG A 282 -12.63 19.01 2.41
C ARG A 282 -11.84 19.64 1.26
#